data_AF-A0A535QH02-F1
#
_entry.id   AF-A0A535QH02-F1
#
_cell.length_a   1.000
_cell.length_b   1.000
_cell.length_c   1.000
_cell.angle_alpha   90.00
_cell.angle_beta   90.00
_cell.angle_gamma   90.00
#
_symmetry.space_group_name_H-M   'P 1'
#
loop_
_entity.id
_entity.type
_entity.pdbx_description
1 polymer ?
#
loop_
_entity_poly.entity_id
_entity_poly.type
_entity_poly.pdbx_seq_one_letter_code
_entity_poly.pdbx_strand_id
1 'polypeptide(L)' 'TRASAVEAALVGKKLDAATIAAATSNAADGMEMVGDIHGSKEYRAQMAGVMAKRAVARAAERA' A
#
# COMPACT_ATOMS: atom_id res chain seq x y z
N THR A 1 8.62 7.42 -4.58
CA THR A 1 8.20 6.97 -5.92
C THR A 1 6.69 6.70 -5.90
N ARG A 2 5.99 6.79 -7.03
CA ARG A 2 4.53 6.57 -7.10
C ARG A 2 4.20 5.06 -7.17
N ALA A 3 3.19 4.61 -6.44
CA ALA A 3 2.77 3.20 -6.38
C ALA A 3 1.77 2.84 -7.51
N SER A 4 2.19 3.00 -8.77
CA SER A 4 1.31 2.86 -9.94
C SER A 4 0.62 1.48 -10.06
N ALA A 5 1.27 0.41 -9.56
CA ALA A 5 0.69 -0.93 -9.52
C ALA A 5 -0.55 -1.01 -8.61
N VAL A 6 -0.52 -0.32 -7.46
CA VAL A 6 -1.66 -0.25 -6.53
C VAL A 6 -2.83 0.48 -7.18
N GLU A 7 -2.55 1.58 -7.89
CA GLU A 7 -3.56 2.35 -8.61
C GLU A 7 -4.24 1.48 -9.68
N ALA A 8 -3.45 0.83 -10.54
CA ALA A 8 -3.96 -0.07 -11.57
C ALA A 8 -4.78 -1.24 -10.99
N ALA A 9 -4.41 -1.74 -9.81
CA ALA A 9 -5.13 -2.83 -9.16
C ALA A 9 -6.51 -2.43 -8.61
N LEU A 10 -6.75 -1.13 -8.37
CA LEU A 10 -7.99 -0.59 -7.80
C LEU A 10 -8.96 -0.04 -8.86
N VAL A 11 -8.47 0.43 -10.01
CA VAL A 11 -9.31 1.00 -11.07
C VAL A 11 -10.37 -0.02 -11.55
N GLY A 12 -11.64 0.42 -11.57
CA GLY A 12 -12.77 -0.38 -12.05
C GLY A 12 -13.23 -1.48 -11.09
N LYS A 13 -12.65 -1.58 -9.89
CA LYS A 13 -13.07 -2.56 -8.88
C LYS A 13 -13.88 -1.93 -7.76
N LYS A 14 -14.68 -2.77 -7.09
CA LYS A 14 -15.35 -2.39 -5.85
C LYS A 14 -14.30 -2.21 -4.75
N LEU A 15 -14.33 -1.06 -4.07
CA LEU A 15 -13.42 -0.73 -2.98
C LEU A 15 -13.84 -1.41 -1.67
N ASP A 16 -13.84 -2.75 -1.65
CA ASP A 16 -14.04 -3.54 -0.44
C ASP A 16 -12.72 -3.88 0.26
N ALA A 17 -12.81 -4.33 1.52
CA ALA A 17 -11.63 -4.60 2.34
C ALA A 17 -10.69 -5.65 1.73
N ALA A 18 -11.22 -6.63 0.99
CA ALA A 18 -10.45 -7.68 0.35
C ALA A 18 -9.67 -7.13 -0.86
N THR A 19 -10.34 -6.37 -1.73
CA THR A 19 -9.75 -5.73 -2.90
C THR A 19 -8.66 -4.73 -2.49
N ILE A 20 -8.91 -3.93 -1.47
CA ILE A 20 -7.93 -2.97 -0.95
C ILE A 20 -6.72 -3.71 -0.38
N ALA A 21 -6.92 -4.78 0.39
CA ALA A 21 -5.82 -5.56 0.94
C ALA A 21 -4.96 -6.21 -0.15
N ALA A 22 -5.59 -6.79 -1.19
CA ALA A 22 -4.89 -7.40 -2.31
C ALA A 22 -4.13 -6.36 -3.15
N ALA A 23 -4.71 -5.18 -3.39
CA ALA A 23 -4.06 -4.12 -4.15
C ALA A 23 -2.86 -3.50 -3.41
N THR A 24 -2.88 -3.48 -2.08
CA THR A 24 -1.88 -2.78 -1.26
C THR A 24 -0.80 -3.70 -0.68
N SER A 25 -0.92 -5.02 -0.81
CA SER A 25 0.08 -5.97 -0.29
C SER A 25 1.48 -5.74 -0.87
N ASN A 26 1.53 -5.29 -2.12
CA ASN A 26 2.74 -5.11 -2.91
C ASN A 26 3.08 -3.62 -3.10
N ALA A 27 2.60 -2.76 -2.19
CA ALA A 27 2.81 -1.31 -2.31
C ALA A 27 4.29 -0.88 -2.23
N ALA A 28 5.16 -1.75 -1.71
CA ALA A 28 6.60 -1.53 -1.60
C ALA A 28 7.40 -2.16 -2.76
N ASP A 29 6.78 -2.91 -3.66
CA ASP A 29 7.49 -3.63 -4.71
C ASP A 29 8.23 -2.66 -5.63
N GLY A 30 9.51 -2.93 -5.87
CA GLY A 30 10.38 -2.08 -6.69
C GLY A 30 10.79 -0.75 -6.03
N MET A 31 10.51 -0.56 -4.73
CA MET A 31 10.99 0.58 -3.98
C MET A 31 12.21 0.22 -3.12
N GLU A 32 13.24 1.04 -3.21
CA GLU A 32 14.41 0.94 -2.33
C GLU A 32 14.09 1.52 -0.95
N MET A 33 13.95 0.63 0.04
CA MET A 33 13.71 1.02 1.43
C MET A 33 15.02 1.35 2.14
N VAL A 34 14.97 2.35 3.03
CA VAL A 34 16.08 2.71 3.91
C VAL A 34 15.96 1.92 5.21
N GLY A 35 17.06 1.32 5.66
CA GLY A 35 17.18 0.73 6.98
C GLY A 35 18.07 1.61 7.86
N ASP A 36 17.63 1.91 9.07
CA ASP A 36 18.38 2.69 10.06
C ASP A 36 18.01 2.27 11.51
N ILE A 37 18.46 3.04 12.50
CA ILE A 37 18.17 2.80 13.92
C ILE A 37 16.66 2.80 14.26
N HIS A 38 15.82 3.39 13.40
CA HIS A 38 14.37 3.47 13.60
C HIS A 38 13.62 2.31 12.95
N GLY A 39 14.28 1.51 12.12
CA GLY A 39 13.67 0.31 11.55
C GLY A 39 14.43 -0.25 10.36
N SER A 40 14.31 -1.57 10.17
CA SER A 40 14.90 -2.28 9.04
C SER A 40 14.18 -1.97 7.72
N LYS A 41 14.84 -2.28 6.60
CA LYS A 41 14.27 -2.12 5.25
C LYS A 41 12.98 -2.95 5.10
N GLU A 42 13.00 -4.16 5.62
CA GLU A 42 11.90 -5.13 5.57
C GLU A 42 10.70 -4.63 6.38
N TYR A 43 10.96 -4.09 7.58
CA TYR A 43 9.90 -3.49 8.41
C TYR A 43 9.23 -2.32 7.68
N ARG A 44 10.02 -1.42 7.07
CA ARG A 44 9.46 -0.29 6.31
C ARG A 44 8.69 -0.73 5.07
N ALA A 45 9.17 -1.75 4.36
CA ALA A 45 8.46 -2.34 3.22
C ALA A 45 7.09 -2.88 3.65
N GLN A 46 7.03 -3.64 4.75
CA GLN A 46 5.76 -4.13 5.30
C GLN A 46 4.85 -3.00 5.75
N MET A 47 5.39 -1.99 6.44
CA MET A 47 4.61 -0.83 6.87
C MET A 47 4.07 0.00 5.71
N ALA A 48 4.78 0.09 4.58
CA ALA A 48 4.26 0.75 3.39
C ALA A 48 2.97 0.11 2.89
N GLY A 49 2.89 -1.23 2.84
CA GLY A 49 1.66 -1.94 2.50
C GLY A 49 0.52 -1.70 3.52
N VAL A 50 0.84 -1.76 4.81
CA VAL A 50 -0.15 -1.50 5.88
C VAL A 50 -0.70 -0.07 5.81
N MET A 51 0.18 0.93 5.61
CA MET A 51 -0.22 2.33 5.52
C MET A 51 -1.01 2.61 4.25
N ALA A 52 -0.62 2.01 3.11
CA ALA A 52 -1.39 2.09 1.86
C ALA A 52 -2.81 1.53 2.06
N LYS A 53 -2.95 0.35 2.67
CA LYS A 53 -4.26 -0.25 3.01
C LYS A 53 -5.13 0.71 3.83
N ARG A 54 -4.56 1.28 4.90
CA ARG A 54 -5.29 2.20 5.79
C ARG A 54 -5.66 3.51 5.10
N ALA A 55 -4.78 4.03 4.23
CA ALA A 55 -5.03 5.25 3.49
C ALA A 55 -6.17 5.06 2.47
N VAL A 56 -6.12 3.98 1.68
CA VAL A 56 -7.15 3.67 0.67
C VAL A 56 -8.49 3.37 1.33
N ALA A 57 -8.51 2.61 2.44
CA ALA A 57 -9.74 2.34 3.17
C ALA A 57 -10.41 3.64 3.67
N ARG A 58 -9.64 4.55 4.28
CA ARG A 58 -10.15 5.86 4.71
C ARG A 58 -10.58 6.76 3.54
N ALA A 59 -9.94 6.63 2.38
CA ALA A 59 -10.36 7.35 1.19
C ALA A 59 -11.69 6.80 0.65
N ALA A 60 -11.88 5.48 0.66
CA ALA A 60 -13.12 4.82 0.25
C ALA A 60 -14.31 5.18 1.16
N GLU A 61 -14.08 5.41 2.45
CA GLU A 61 -15.11 5.91 3.38
C GLU A 61 -15.61 7.34 3.07
N ARG A 62 -14.82 8.13 2.33
CA ARG A 62 -15.11 9.54 2.01
C ARG A 62 -15.59 9.75 0.57
N ALA A 63 -15.57 8.70 -0.25
CA ALA A 63 -15.93 8.72 -1.66
C ALA A 63 -17.42 8.41 -1.85
#